data_AF-A0A952LIA2-F1
#
_entry.id   AF-A0A952LIA2-F1
#
_cell.length_a   1.000
_cell.length_b   1.000
_cell.length_c   1.000
_cell.angle_alpha   90.00
_cell.angle_beta   90.00
_cell.angle_gamma   90.00
#
_symmetry.space_group_name_H-M   'P 1'
#
loop_
_entity.id
_entity.type
_entity.pdbx_description
1 polymer ?
#
loop_
_entity_poly.entity_id
_entity_poly.type
_entity_poly.pdbx_seq_one_letter_code
_entity_poly.pdbx_strand_id
1 'polypeptide(L)'
;MRALLSVLAFLAACSAALALTSSTEEWVLETSSDGSQPMERHESGVINVGGKLYLIGGRGTDKTVDRYDPVTKSWLTVADMPVELHHFQPVAVGSEIYLIGSFTCCYPDEPTISSIHVFNTTTNTWSLKGTMPSNRLRGSAGVAKYAGKIYVVGGNNQGHSGGAVKWFDEYDPISGNWTTLPDAPNSRDHFSAVVVGNKLIAAGGRRSTQPNVFSNPVMPTDIYDFDTGQWTSGADIPTARAGTVSIGFGQEVIVAGGEINTSNTALSVVESYDINSNSWRTLQPLNNGRHSGGGDVISSELHMVAGSLNRGGAPETSSHETLPLTSGDEDDLDGDGLANGVENDLGTDPYDSDTDDDGLSDQTEVEAGTNPLLVDTDDDGLTDTEELELHGTNALQPDTDSDGLNDILEILIYDSNPLLADSDDDGLDDGDEILAGTVMTDSDSDDDGVTDGAEITEHQSDPLNADTDGDGLSDGQELVAGTDPNNSDSDGDGVADGEDDTPLIAPIKVGNLSWVLMLLLVLMLSYRIKLTIRQYNVSHCRIKK
;
A
#
# COMPACT_ATOMS: atom_id res chain seq x y z
N MET A 1 54.90 -49.66 -28.61
CA MET A 1 55.94 -48.61 -28.77
C MET A 1 55.20 -47.29 -28.92
N ARG A 2 55.17 -46.45 -27.86
CA ARG A 2 54.66 -45.06 -27.78
C ARG A 2 53.15 -44.85 -28.07
N ALA A 3 52.41 -43.94 -27.47
CA ALA A 3 52.55 -43.07 -26.29
C ALA A 3 51.13 -42.51 -25.97
N LEU A 4 50.95 -42.05 -24.74
CA LEU A 4 49.75 -41.42 -24.17
C LEU A 4 49.09 -40.35 -25.08
N LEU A 5 47.75 -40.33 -25.08
CA LEU A 5 46.97 -39.10 -25.26
C LEU A 5 45.97 -39.01 -24.10
N SER A 6 46.29 -38.16 -23.13
CA SER A 6 45.37 -37.66 -22.10
C SER A 6 44.82 -36.32 -22.58
N VAL A 7 43.51 -36.24 -22.78
CA VAL A 7 42.79 -34.96 -22.90
C VAL A 7 41.58 -35.06 -21.99
N LEU A 8 41.64 -34.30 -20.88
CA LEU A 8 40.50 -33.95 -20.04
C LEU A 8 39.44 -33.26 -20.91
N ALA A 9 38.22 -33.79 -20.93
CA ALA A 9 37.06 -33.04 -21.40
C ALA A 9 36.47 -32.29 -20.20
N PHE A 10 36.62 -30.97 -20.19
CA PHE A 10 35.83 -30.08 -19.33
C PHE A 10 34.38 -30.11 -19.84
N LEU A 11 33.45 -30.58 -19.00
CA LEU A 11 32.03 -30.26 -19.17
C LEU A 11 31.85 -28.80 -18.76
N ALA A 12 31.75 -27.91 -19.75
CA ALA A 12 31.06 -26.64 -19.55
C ALA A 12 29.57 -26.91 -19.78
N ALA A 13 28.82 -27.02 -18.68
CA ALA A 13 27.37 -26.92 -18.73
C ALA A 13 27.03 -25.49 -19.17
N CYS A 14 26.69 -25.34 -20.45
CA CYS A 14 26.10 -24.11 -20.94
C CYS A 14 24.65 -24.10 -20.45
N SER A 15 24.43 -23.52 -19.27
CA SER A 15 23.10 -23.12 -18.82
C SER A 15 22.65 -22.02 -19.78
N ALA A 16 21.80 -22.37 -20.74
CA ALA A 16 21.03 -21.38 -21.45
C ALA A 16 20.09 -20.75 -20.42
N ALA A 17 20.51 -19.61 -19.87
CA ALA A 17 19.57 -18.69 -19.27
C ALA A 17 18.55 -18.38 -20.36
N LEU A 18 17.31 -18.86 -20.18
CA LEU A 18 16.20 -18.26 -20.88
C LEU A 18 16.17 -16.82 -20.39
N ALA A 19 16.65 -15.90 -21.22
CA ALA A 19 16.22 -14.53 -21.12
C ALA A 19 14.69 -14.59 -21.28
N LEU A 20 13.98 -14.40 -20.17
CA LEU A 20 12.60 -13.96 -20.21
C LEU A 20 12.63 -12.70 -21.08
N THR A 21 12.12 -12.82 -22.29
CA THR A 21 11.88 -11.67 -23.13
C THR A 21 10.88 -10.82 -22.36
N SER A 22 11.30 -9.66 -21.88
CA SER A 22 10.36 -8.63 -21.43
C SER A 22 9.30 -8.50 -22.52
N SER A 23 8.03 -8.46 -22.11
CA SER A 23 6.93 -8.24 -23.04
C SER A 23 7.21 -6.93 -23.77
N THR A 24 7.57 -7.02 -25.04
CA THR A 24 7.87 -5.86 -25.87
C THR A 24 6.61 -5.00 -25.93
N GLU A 25 6.69 -3.74 -25.50
CA GLU A 25 5.67 -2.68 -25.62
C GLU A 25 5.39 -2.34 -27.11
N GLU A 26 5.09 -3.32 -27.95
CA GLU A 26 4.83 -3.10 -29.37
C GLU A 26 3.33 -2.94 -29.61
N TRP A 27 2.98 -2.02 -30.52
CA TRP A 27 1.62 -1.88 -31.00
C TRP A 27 1.18 -3.12 -31.78
N VAL A 28 0.11 -3.75 -31.34
CA VAL A 28 -0.48 -4.94 -31.98
C VAL A 28 -1.70 -4.51 -32.80
N LEU A 29 -1.77 -4.94 -34.06
CA LEU A 29 -3.00 -4.77 -34.84
C LEU A 29 -4.06 -5.75 -34.32
N GLU A 30 -5.19 -5.23 -33.85
CA GLU A 30 -6.31 -6.04 -33.42
C GLU A 30 -7.12 -6.47 -34.64
N THR A 31 -7.15 -7.78 -34.89
CA THR A 31 -7.92 -8.37 -35.98
C THR A 31 -9.03 -9.23 -35.42
N SER A 32 -10.27 -8.88 -35.74
CA SER A 32 -11.41 -9.63 -35.25
C SER A 32 -11.48 -11.04 -35.82
N SER A 33 -11.75 -12.01 -34.94
CA SER A 33 -11.81 -13.43 -35.30
C SER A 33 -12.94 -13.76 -36.28
N ASP A 34 -14.00 -12.95 -36.29
CA ASP A 34 -15.14 -13.03 -37.21
C ASP A 34 -14.97 -12.14 -38.46
N GLY A 35 -13.84 -11.45 -38.60
CA GLY A 35 -13.55 -10.54 -39.72
C GLY A 35 -14.28 -9.20 -39.65
N SER A 36 -14.99 -8.89 -38.55
CA SER A 36 -15.58 -7.58 -38.32
C SER A 36 -14.49 -6.50 -38.19
N GLN A 37 -14.84 -5.27 -38.53
CA GLN A 37 -13.97 -4.11 -38.44
C GLN A 37 -14.80 -2.89 -38.05
N PRO A 38 -14.20 -1.90 -37.35
CA PRO A 38 -14.86 -0.62 -37.17
C PRO A 38 -15.03 0.06 -38.53
N MET A 39 -16.10 0.82 -38.72
CA MET A 39 -16.26 1.63 -39.93
C MET A 39 -15.15 2.68 -40.02
N GLU A 40 -14.54 2.81 -41.20
CA GLU A 40 -13.57 3.87 -41.50
C GLU A 40 -14.21 5.25 -41.34
N ARG A 41 -13.56 6.11 -40.57
CA ARG A 41 -14.04 7.46 -40.26
C ARG A 41 -12.92 8.30 -39.64
N HIS A 42 -13.00 9.62 -39.76
CA HIS A 42 -12.22 10.57 -38.97
C HIS A 42 -13.16 11.59 -38.30
N GLU A 43 -12.63 12.37 -37.34
CA GLU A 43 -13.38 13.36 -36.55
C GLU A 43 -14.51 12.77 -35.71
N SER A 44 -14.32 11.49 -35.35
CA SER A 44 -15.14 10.68 -34.46
C SER A 44 -14.60 10.73 -33.03
N GLY A 45 -15.17 9.92 -32.14
CA GLY A 45 -14.59 9.60 -30.85
C GLY A 45 -14.78 8.14 -30.48
N VAL A 46 -13.97 7.68 -29.53
CA VAL A 46 -14.08 6.36 -28.90
C VAL A 46 -14.17 6.56 -27.40
N ILE A 47 -14.96 5.74 -26.73
CA ILE A 47 -15.02 5.73 -25.27
C ILE A 47 -15.36 4.34 -24.74
N ASN A 48 -14.76 3.99 -23.59
CA ASN A 48 -15.05 2.80 -22.81
C ASN A 48 -16.30 3.01 -21.94
N VAL A 49 -17.30 2.15 -22.13
CA VAL A 49 -18.47 2.08 -21.25
C VAL A 49 -18.75 0.63 -20.89
N GLY A 50 -18.56 0.28 -19.62
CA GLY A 50 -18.82 -1.07 -19.12
C GLY A 50 -17.91 -2.13 -19.72
N GLY A 51 -16.63 -1.80 -19.97
CA GLY A 51 -15.64 -2.72 -20.52
C GLY A 51 -15.78 -2.97 -22.01
N LYS A 52 -16.40 -2.04 -22.74
CA LYS A 52 -16.61 -2.11 -24.20
C LYS A 52 -16.31 -0.75 -24.82
N LEU A 53 -15.67 -0.74 -25.98
CA LEU A 53 -15.45 0.52 -26.72
C LEU A 53 -16.65 0.83 -27.60
N TYR A 54 -16.98 2.11 -27.69
CA TYR A 54 -17.98 2.64 -28.59
C TYR A 54 -17.34 3.68 -29.52
N LEU A 55 -17.23 3.35 -30.81
CA LEU A 55 -16.82 4.29 -31.86
C LEU A 55 -18.05 5.05 -32.37
N ILE A 56 -18.00 6.38 -32.31
CA ILE A 56 -19.18 7.22 -32.48
C ILE A 56 -18.88 8.50 -33.27
N GLY A 57 -19.84 8.94 -34.08
CA GLY A 57 -19.74 10.16 -34.90
C GLY A 57 -18.71 10.06 -36.03
N GLY A 58 -18.22 11.22 -36.47
CA GLY A 58 -17.35 11.39 -37.63
C GLY A 58 -18.06 12.18 -38.74
N ARG A 59 -17.29 12.68 -39.71
CA ARG A 59 -17.87 13.41 -40.86
C ARG A 59 -18.78 12.51 -41.70
N GLY A 60 -19.86 13.06 -42.23
CA GLY A 60 -20.85 12.37 -43.05
C GLY A 60 -22.13 11.99 -42.31
N THR A 61 -23.22 11.82 -43.07
CA THR A 61 -24.55 11.50 -42.53
C THR A 61 -24.85 10.01 -42.43
N ASP A 62 -23.89 9.16 -42.81
CA ASP A 62 -24.00 7.70 -42.89
C ASP A 62 -23.32 6.98 -41.72
N LYS A 63 -22.85 7.75 -40.72
CA LYS A 63 -22.12 7.20 -39.57
C LYS A 63 -23.04 6.48 -38.59
N THR A 64 -22.50 5.43 -38.00
CA THR A 64 -23.14 4.55 -37.03
C THR A 64 -22.49 4.67 -35.65
N VAL A 65 -23.08 4.01 -34.66
CA VAL A 65 -22.42 3.64 -33.40
C VAL A 65 -21.95 2.20 -33.53
N ASP A 66 -20.64 1.99 -33.54
CA ASP A 66 -20.04 0.66 -33.57
C ASP A 66 -19.47 0.33 -32.18
N ARG A 67 -19.70 -0.90 -31.70
CA ARG A 67 -19.26 -1.36 -30.39
C ARG A 67 -18.27 -2.51 -30.53
N TYR A 68 -17.13 -2.38 -29.86
CA TYR A 68 -16.13 -3.44 -29.71
C TYR A 68 -16.37 -4.24 -28.43
N ASP A 69 -16.30 -5.56 -28.53
CA ASP A 69 -16.27 -6.46 -27.38
C ASP A 69 -14.86 -7.06 -27.24
N PRO A 70 -14.11 -6.75 -26.18
CA PRO A 70 -12.74 -7.23 -26.00
C PRO A 70 -12.66 -8.74 -25.73
N VAL A 71 -13.75 -9.37 -25.29
CA VAL A 71 -13.78 -10.82 -25.02
C VAL A 71 -13.87 -11.60 -26.32
N THR A 72 -14.75 -11.19 -27.23
CA THR A 72 -14.90 -11.83 -28.54
C THR A 72 -13.97 -11.26 -29.61
N LYS A 73 -13.30 -10.14 -29.29
CA LYS A 73 -12.48 -9.33 -30.19
C LYS A 73 -13.25 -8.98 -31.46
N SER A 74 -14.48 -8.50 -31.33
CA SER A 74 -15.33 -8.22 -32.51
C SER A 74 -16.12 -6.92 -32.41
N TRP A 75 -16.41 -6.35 -33.59
CA TRP A 75 -17.17 -5.13 -33.78
C TRP A 75 -18.61 -5.43 -34.19
N LEU A 76 -19.55 -4.69 -33.60
CA LEU A 76 -20.97 -4.73 -33.92
C LEU A 76 -21.54 -3.33 -34.05
N THR A 77 -22.18 -3.02 -35.17
CA THR A 77 -23.02 -1.82 -35.29
C THR A 77 -24.27 -1.96 -34.43
N VAL A 78 -24.46 -1.03 -33.49
CA VAL A 78 -25.56 -1.08 -32.51
C VAL A 78 -26.64 -0.04 -32.73
N ALA A 79 -26.36 1.04 -33.46
CA ALA A 79 -27.32 2.08 -33.82
C ALA A 79 -26.80 2.96 -34.98
N ASP A 80 -27.70 3.69 -35.64
CA ASP A 80 -27.34 4.79 -36.54
C ASP A 80 -27.14 6.10 -35.75
N MET A 81 -26.32 7.02 -36.27
CA MET A 81 -26.28 8.40 -35.75
C MET A 81 -27.57 9.14 -36.11
N PRO A 82 -28.15 9.94 -35.21
CA PRO A 82 -29.40 10.66 -35.48
C PRO A 82 -29.19 11.87 -36.41
N VAL A 83 -27.99 12.46 -36.36
CA VAL A 83 -27.53 13.59 -37.16
C VAL A 83 -26.00 13.48 -37.33
N GLU A 84 -25.44 14.19 -38.31
CA GLU A 84 -23.99 14.33 -38.46
C GLU A 84 -23.41 15.11 -37.28
N LEU A 85 -22.54 14.45 -36.49
CA LEU A 85 -21.79 15.02 -35.38
C LEU A 85 -20.31 14.67 -35.58
N HIS A 86 -19.45 15.66 -35.54
CA HIS A 86 -18.00 15.47 -35.63
C HIS A 86 -17.23 16.53 -34.83
N HIS A 87 -15.92 16.33 -34.65
CA HIS A 87 -15.04 17.21 -33.86
C HIS A 87 -15.60 17.42 -32.45
N PHE A 88 -15.71 16.32 -31.71
CA PHE A 88 -16.11 16.32 -30.31
C PHE A 88 -15.29 15.28 -29.57
N GLN A 89 -15.26 15.37 -28.24
CA GLN A 89 -14.77 14.31 -27.38
C GLN A 89 -15.96 13.69 -26.64
N PRO A 90 -16.24 12.37 -26.80
CA PRO A 90 -17.32 11.72 -26.08
C PRO A 90 -16.97 11.60 -24.58
N VAL A 91 -17.96 11.70 -23.70
CA VAL A 91 -17.79 11.49 -22.26
C VAL A 91 -18.89 10.59 -21.71
N ALA A 92 -18.54 9.64 -20.85
CA ALA A 92 -19.47 8.67 -20.30
C ALA A 92 -19.88 9.02 -18.86
N VAL A 93 -21.20 9.05 -18.60
CA VAL A 93 -21.80 9.18 -17.27
C VAL A 93 -22.71 7.98 -17.05
N GLY A 94 -22.25 6.99 -16.27
CA GLY A 94 -22.93 5.70 -16.16
C GLY A 94 -22.96 4.97 -17.51
N SER A 95 -24.15 4.59 -17.99
CA SER A 95 -24.35 3.96 -19.30
C SER A 95 -24.68 4.96 -20.43
N GLU A 96 -24.58 6.25 -20.16
CA GLU A 96 -24.89 7.31 -21.13
C GLU A 96 -23.60 7.95 -21.68
N ILE A 97 -23.47 8.00 -23.01
CA ILE A 97 -22.39 8.69 -23.71
C ILE A 97 -22.91 10.05 -24.16
N TYR A 98 -22.29 11.13 -23.67
CA TYR A 98 -22.63 12.52 -23.96
C TYR A 98 -21.75 13.06 -25.09
N LEU A 99 -22.40 13.62 -26.12
CA LEU A 99 -21.75 14.37 -27.18
C LEU A 99 -22.11 15.85 -27.04
N ILE A 100 -21.12 16.63 -26.62
CA ILE A 100 -21.24 18.05 -26.29
C ILE A 100 -20.20 18.81 -27.12
N GLY A 101 -20.61 19.95 -27.69
CA GLY A 101 -19.72 20.82 -28.44
C GLY A 101 -19.20 20.15 -29.72
N SER A 102 -20.13 19.80 -30.61
CA SER A 102 -19.82 19.22 -31.92
C SER A 102 -19.97 20.25 -33.02
N PHE A 103 -19.26 20.01 -34.12
CA PHE A 103 -19.58 20.59 -35.42
C PHE A 103 -20.48 19.65 -36.22
N THR A 104 -21.05 20.20 -37.27
CA THR A 104 -21.77 19.48 -38.32
C THR A 104 -21.51 20.16 -39.65
N CYS A 105 -21.77 19.50 -40.77
CA CYS A 105 -21.59 20.09 -42.09
C CYS A 105 -20.21 20.76 -42.20
N CYS A 106 -20.14 21.91 -42.86
CA CYS A 106 -19.30 21.86 -44.03
C CYS A 106 -18.06 22.73 -43.88
N TYR A 107 -16.91 22.09 -44.09
CA TYR A 107 -15.61 22.76 -44.11
C TYR A 107 -15.59 23.88 -45.15
N PRO A 108 -15.00 25.04 -44.85
CA PRO A 108 -14.26 25.36 -43.62
C PRO A 108 -15.07 26.07 -42.53
N ASP A 109 -16.34 26.38 -42.78
CA ASP A 109 -17.19 27.17 -41.90
C ASP A 109 -18.24 26.28 -41.22
N GLU A 110 -17.79 25.22 -40.55
CA GLU A 110 -18.69 24.23 -39.94
C GLU A 110 -19.59 24.86 -38.87
N PRO A 111 -20.93 24.73 -38.97
CA PRO A 111 -21.83 25.16 -37.91
C PRO A 111 -21.62 24.39 -36.60
N THR A 112 -21.73 25.09 -35.48
CA THR A 112 -21.80 24.50 -34.14
C THR A 112 -23.18 23.91 -33.86
N ILE A 113 -23.22 22.77 -33.17
CA ILE A 113 -24.47 22.19 -32.66
C ILE A 113 -24.69 22.58 -31.21
N SER A 114 -25.87 23.13 -30.91
CA SER A 114 -26.23 23.51 -29.54
C SER A 114 -26.78 22.34 -28.72
N SER A 115 -27.42 21.35 -29.34
CA SER A 115 -28.07 20.26 -28.61
C SER A 115 -27.09 19.21 -28.10
N ILE A 116 -27.30 18.79 -26.85
CA ILE A 116 -26.54 17.72 -26.20
C ILE A 116 -27.18 16.39 -26.59
N HIS A 117 -26.49 15.64 -27.45
CA HIS A 117 -26.93 14.32 -27.88
C HIS A 117 -26.37 13.26 -26.95
N VAL A 118 -27.22 12.33 -26.52
CA VAL A 118 -26.84 11.29 -25.56
C VAL A 118 -27.26 9.92 -26.06
N PHE A 119 -26.29 9.01 -26.14
CA PHE A 119 -26.51 7.63 -26.50
C PHE A 119 -26.52 6.74 -25.26
N ASN A 120 -27.59 5.99 -25.05
CA ASN A 120 -27.71 5.04 -23.94
C ASN A 120 -27.25 3.65 -24.38
N THR A 121 -26.16 3.16 -23.79
CA THR A 121 -25.50 1.91 -24.20
C THR A 121 -26.25 0.65 -23.79
N THR A 122 -27.19 0.74 -22.86
CA THR A 122 -28.04 -0.38 -22.42
C THR A 122 -29.20 -0.62 -23.38
N THR A 123 -29.80 0.45 -23.90
CA THR A 123 -30.97 0.39 -24.78
C THR A 123 -30.62 0.57 -26.25
N ASN A 124 -29.40 1.02 -26.56
CA ASN A 124 -28.95 1.45 -27.88
C ASN A 124 -29.86 2.51 -28.50
N THR A 125 -30.25 3.51 -27.70
CA THR A 125 -31.14 4.59 -28.15
C THR A 125 -30.53 5.97 -27.92
N TRP A 126 -30.93 6.91 -28.77
CA TRP A 126 -30.54 8.31 -28.69
C TRP A 126 -31.59 9.15 -27.97
N SER A 127 -31.12 10.14 -27.22
CA SER A 127 -31.95 11.17 -26.59
C SER A 127 -31.26 12.54 -26.63
N LEU A 128 -32.04 13.59 -26.39
CA LEU A 128 -31.52 14.95 -26.18
C LEU A 128 -31.68 15.31 -24.70
N LYS A 129 -30.60 15.78 -24.06
CA LYS A 129 -30.63 16.15 -22.63
C LYS A 129 -30.69 17.65 -22.35
N GLY A 130 -30.42 18.48 -23.35
CA GLY A 130 -30.43 19.93 -23.19
C GLY A 130 -29.69 20.63 -24.33
N THR A 131 -29.32 21.89 -24.09
CA THR A 131 -28.53 22.69 -25.03
C THR A 131 -27.42 23.44 -24.33
N MET A 132 -26.27 23.57 -25.00
CA MET A 132 -25.21 24.49 -24.60
C MET A 132 -25.70 25.95 -24.73
N PRO A 133 -25.32 26.87 -23.81
CA PRO A 133 -25.70 28.27 -23.88
C PRO A 133 -25.29 28.91 -25.21
N SER A 134 -26.14 29.76 -25.79
CA SER A 134 -25.92 30.34 -27.12
C SER A 134 -24.65 31.18 -27.24
N ASN A 135 -24.21 31.80 -26.14
CA ASN A 135 -22.97 32.57 -26.06
C ASN A 135 -21.73 31.71 -25.74
N ARG A 136 -21.88 30.38 -25.60
CA ARG A 136 -20.80 29.43 -25.31
C ARG A 136 -20.68 28.33 -26.38
N LEU A 137 -21.43 28.42 -27.47
CA LEU A 137 -21.39 27.45 -28.58
C LEU A 137 -20.01 27.34 -29.21
N ARG A 138 -19.54 26.10 -29.34
CA ARG A 138 -18.25 25.72 -29.94
C ARG A 138 -18.23 24.25 -30.33
N GLY A 139 -17.37 23.90 -31.27
CA GLY A 139 -16.98 22.52 -31.59
C GLY A 139 -15.50 22.29 -31.29
N SER A 140 -15.01 21.06 -31.45
CA SER A 140 -13.58 20.73 -31.36
C SER A 140 -12.94 21.11 -30.02
N ALA A 141 -13.73 21.02 -28.94
CA ALA A 141 -13.31 21.29 -27.57
C ALA A 141 -12.82 20.01 -26.88
N GLY A 142 -11.95 20.17 -25.88
CA GLY A 142 -11.66 19.09 -24.94
C GLY A 142 -12.81 18.94 -23.94
N VAL A 143 -13.23 17.71 -23.68
CA VAL A 143 -14.36 17.39 -22.80
C VAL A 143 -13.98 16.26 -21.85
N ALA A 144 -14.15 16.47 -20.54
CA ALA A 144 -13.81 15.45 -19.54
C ALA A 144 -14.86 15.36 -18.43
N LYS A 145 -14.93 14.21 -17.75
CA LYS A 145 -15.78 14.02 -16.56
C LYS A 145 -14.94 14.11 -15.30
N TYR A 146 -15.42 14.85 -14.32
CA TYR A 146 -14.90 14.79 -12.95
C TYR A 146 -16.03 14.98 -11.94
N ALA A 147 -15.99 14.22 -10.83
CA ALA A 147 -17.00 14.29 -9.76
C ALA A 147 -18.47 14.28 -10.25
N GLY A 148 -18.77 13.51 -11.30
CA GLY A 148 -20.13 13.39 -11.88
C GLY A 148 -20.59 14.58 -12.73
N LYS A 149 -19.74 15.58 -12.96
CA LYS A 149 -19.98 16.71 -13.87
C LYS A 149 -19.19 16.53 -15.17
N ILE A 150 -19.59 17.25 -16.21
CA ILE A 150 -18.88 17.29 -17.49
C ILE A 150 -18.28 18.68 -17.67
N TYR A 151 -16.99 18.73 -17.99
CA TYR A 151 -16.26 19.97 -18.18
C TYR A 151 -15.87 20.11 -19.64
N VAL A 152 -16.06 21.30 -20.21
CA VAL A 152 -15.78 21.61 -21.62
C VAL A 152 -14.76 22.74 -21.66
N VAL A 153 -13.56 22.48 -22.17
CA VAL A 153 -12.46 23.44 -22.25
C VAL A 153 -12.10 23.78 -23.70
N GLY A 154 -11.85 25.05 -23.98
CA GLY A 154 -11.45 25.52 -25.29
C GLY A 154 -12.53 25.25 -26.34
N GLY A 155 -12.10 24.88 -27.54
CA GLY A 155 -12.93 24.70 -28.73
C GLY A 155 -12.88 25.89 -29.67
N ASN A 156 -13.70 25.81 -30.71
CA ASN A 156 -13.76 26.76 -31.79
C ASN A 156 -15.21 27.07 -32.17
N ASN A 157 -15.55 28.35 -32.33
CA ASN A 157 -16.92 28.80 -32.62
C ASN A 157 -17.17 29.22 -34.08
N GLN A 158 -16.21 29.04 -34.99
CA GLN A 158 -16.32 29.36 -36.42
C GLN A 158 -15.70 28.27 -37.31
N GLY A 159 -15.81 26.99 -36.91
CA GLY A 159 -15.27 25.86 -37.68
C GLY A 159 -13.75 25.95 -37.86
N HIS A 160 -13.27 25.78 -39.08
CA HIS A 160 -11.86 25.96 -39.44
C HIS A 160 -11.49 27.41 -39.81
N SER A 161 -12.44 28.35 -39.83
CA SER A 161 -12.19 29.72 -40.27
C SER A 161 -11.59 30.64 -39.21
N GLY A 162 -11.61 30.27 -37.94
CA GLY A 162 -11.11 31.09 -36.84
C GLY A 162 -11.86 30.77 -35.56
N GLY A 163 -11.74 31.58 -34.51
CA GLY A 163 -12.66 31.49 -33.38
C GLY A 163 -12.29 30.48 -32.28
N ALA A 164 -11.02 30.06 -32.18
CA ALA A 164 -10.53 29.33 -31.02
C ALA A 164 -10.72 30.16 -29.73
N VAL A 165 -11.29 29.55 -28.69
CA VAL A 165 -11.63 30.22 -27.42
C VAL A 165 -10.86 29.62 -26.23
N LYS A 166 -10.79 30.38 -25.13
CA LYS A 166 -10.23 29.96 -23.83
C LYS A 166 -11.28 29.39 -22.87
N TRP A 167 -12.52 29.32 -23.32
CA TRP A 167 -13.68 29.10 -22.46
C TRP A 167 -13.61 27.80 -21.68
N PHE A 168 -13.96 27.88 -20.40
CA PHE A 168 -14.13 26.72 -19.55
C PHE A 168 -15.53 26.71 -18.92
N ASP A 169 -16.26 25.62 -19.10
CA ASP A 169 -17.61 25.47 -18.56
C ASP A 169 -17.79 24.11 -17.90
N GLU A 170 -18.61 24.10 -16.84
CA GLU A 170 -19.15 22.91 -16.22
C GLU A 170 -20.61 22.72 -16.67
N TYR A 171 -20.97 21.49 -16.98
CA TYR A 171 -22.33 21.03 -17.20
C TYR A 171 -22.68 19.96 -16.17
N ASP A 172 -23.80 20.17 -15.48
CA ASP A 172 -24.36 19.20 -14.55
C ASP A 172 -25.40 18.31 -15.25
N PRO A 173 -25.11 17.02 -15.51
CA PRO A 173 -26.04 16.13 -16.20
C PRO A 173 -27.30 15.83 -15.38
N ILE A 174 -27.30 16.06 -14.07
CA ILE A 174 -28.48 15.82 -13.21
C ILE A 174 -29.46 16.98 -13.31
N SER A 175 -28.99 18.21 -13.13
CA SER A 175 -29.85 19.41 -13.14
C SER A 175 -30.03 20.03 -14.53
N GLY A 176 -29.14 19.73 -15.47
CA GLY A 176 -29.08 20.36 -16.79
C GLY A 176 -28.50 21.79 -16.78
N ASN A 177 -27.96 22.23 -15.64
CA ASN A 177 -27.42 23.58 -15.48
C ASN A 177 -25.99 23.69 -16.03
N TRP A 178 -25.67 24.88 -16.49
CA TRP A 178 -24.33 25.27 -16.95
C TRP A 178 -23.74 26.32 -16.00
N THR A 179 -22.47 26.14 -15.66
CA THR A 179 -21.69 27.10 -14.88
C THR A 179 -20.45 27.49 -15.69
N THR A 180 -20.26 28.80 -15.89
CA THR A 180 -19.02 29.31 -16.50
C THR A 180 -17.93 29.36 -15.43
N LEU A 181 -16.78 28.78 -15.75
CA LEU A 181 -15.59 28.70 -14.90
C LEU A 181 -14.50 29.67 -15.41
N PRO A 182 -13.41 29.88 -14.65
CA PRO A 182 -12.26 30.66 -15.11
C PRO A 182 -11.72 30.09 -16.44
N ASP A 183 -11.53 30.97 -17.41
CA ASP A 183 -11.01 30.62 -18.73
C ASP A 183 -9.59 30.04 -18.63
N ALA A 184 -9.27 29.08 -19.50
CA ALA A 184 -7.95 28.47 -19.62
C ALA A 184 -6.88 29.48 -20.07
N PRO A 185 -5.58 29.24 -19.80
CA PRO A 185 -4.51 30.16 -20.18
C PRO A 185 -4.40 30.35 -21.70
N ASN A 186 -4.66 29.31 -22.49
CA ASN A 186 -4.54 29.32 -23.94
C ASN A 186 -5.85 28.97 -24.65
N SER A 187 -6.11 29.65 -25.77
CA SER A 187 -7.22 29.28 -26.65
C SER A 187 -6.79 28.10 -27.52
N ARG A 188 -7.59 27.04 -27.60
CA ARG A 188 -7.20 25.76 -28.20
C ARG A 188 -8.39 25.08 -28.84
N ASP A 189 -8.20 24.45 -30.00
CA ASP A 189 -9.14 23.55 -30.67
C ASP A 189 -8.40 22.29 -31.19
N HIS A 190 -9.16 21.28 -31.64
CA HIS A 190 -8.64 19.99 -32.13
C HIS A 190 -7.71 19.30 -31.13
N PHE A 191 -8.19 19.10 -29.92
CA PHE A 191 -7.50 18.38 -28.85
C PHE A 191 -8.53 17.65 -27.99
N SER A 192 -8.05 16.74 -27.15
CA SER A 192 -8.83 16.11 -26.09
C SER A 192 -8.32 16.57 -24.72
N ALA A 193 -9.23 16.66 -23.75
CA ALA A 193 -8.89 16.93 -22.36
C ALA A 193 -9.08 15.66 -21.54
N VAL A 194 -8.21 15.44 -20.55
CA VAL A 194 -8.22 14.25 -19.69
C VAL A 194 -8.21 14.70 -18.25
N VAL A 195 -8.85 13.94 -17.37
CA VAL A 195 -8.74 14.14 -15.93
C VAL A 195 -7.93 13.00 -15.33
N VAL A 196 -6.90 13.34 -14.58
CA VAL A 196 -6.07 12.42 -13.80
C VAL A 196 -6.00 12.94 -12.37
N GLY A 197 -6.33 12.08 -11.40
CA GLY A 197 -6.55 12.50 -10.02
C GLY A 197 -7.58 13.63 -9.92
N ASN A 198 -7.17 14.77 -9.39
CA ASN A 198 -7.95 16.01 -9.23
C ASN A 198 -7.58 17.11 -10.24
N LYS A 199 -6.90 16.77 -11.35
CA LYS A 199 -6.47 17.74 -12.35
C LYS A 199 -7.05 17.43 -13.72
N LEU A 200 -7.47 18.47 -14.44
CA LEU A 200 -7.80 18.40 -15.86
C LEU A 200 -6.61 18.90 -16.68
N ILE A 201 -6.17 18.11 -17.64
CA ILE A 201 -5.00 18.36 -18.49
C ILE A 201 -5.48 18.57 -19.93
N ALA A 202 -4.98 19.63 -20.56
CA ALA A 202 -5.17 19.95 -21.96
C ALA A 202 -3.82 20.14 -22.65
N ALA A 203 -3.46 19.20 -23.52
CA ALA A 203 -2.20 19.19 -24.26
C ALA A 203 -2.44 19.08 -25.78
N GLY A 204 -1.52 19.63 -26.58
CA GLY A 204 -1.64 19.66 -28.05
C GLY A 204 -2.74 20.61 -28.56
N GLY A 205 -3.30 20.32 -29.73
CA GLY A 205 -4.27 21.20 -30.38
C GLY A 205 -3.65 22.43 -31.04
N ARG A 206 -4.53 23.26 -31.62
CA ARG A 206 -4.14 24.43 -32.41
C ARG A 206 -5.14 25.56 -32.26
N ARG A 207 -4.85 26.68 -32.95
CA ARG A 207 -5.78 27.79 -33.16
C ARG A 207 -6.13 27.85 -34.64
N SER A 208 -7.11 27.05 -35.04
CA SER A 208 -7.49 26.87 -36.45
C SER A 208 -8.00 28.17 -37.05
N THR A 209 -7.45 28.56 -38.20
CA THR A 209 -7.94 29.73 -38.95
C THR A 209 -7.54 29.64 -40.43
N GLN A 210 -8.44 30.05 -41.32
CA GLN A 210 -8.15 30.16 -42.75
C GLN A 210 -7.21 31.34 -43.03
N PRO A 211 -6.31 31.23 -44.03
CA PRO A 211 -6.15 30.12 -44.98
C PRO A 211 -5.25 28.97 -44.48
N ASN A 212 -4.66 29.09 -43.28
CA ASN A 212 -3.59 28.21 -42.82
C ASN A 212 -4.02 27.37 -41.61
N VAL A 213 -5.05 26.53 -41.80
CA VAL A 213 -5.76 25.83 -40.71
C VAL A 213 -4.85 24.96 -39.83
N PHE A 214 -3.79 24.39 -40.39
CA PHE A 214 -2.85 23.51 -39.67
C PHE A 214 -1.72 24.25 -38.96
N SER A 215 -1.71 25.58 -39.00
CA SER A 215 -0.70 26.39 -38.32
C SER A 215 -1.10 26.69 -36.88
N ASN A 216 -0.23 27.38 -36.14
CA ASN A 216 -0.48 27.85 -34.76
C ASN A 216 -0.78 26.74 -33.75
N PRO A 217 0.08 25.71 -33.63
CA PRO A 217 -0.03 24.73 -32.55
C PRO A 217 0.03 25.42 -31.19
N VAL A 218 -0.57 24.80 -30.19
CA VAL A 218 -0.49 25.23 -28.78
C VAL A 218 0.47 24.29 -28.07
N MET A 219 1.63 24.81 -27.69
CA MET A 219 2.68 24.04 -27.02
C MET A 219 2.42 23.84 -25.51
N PRO A 220 1.98 24.88 -24.75
CA PRO A 220 1.81 24.71 -23.32
C PRO A 220 0.77 23.64 -22.97
N THR A 221 1.07 22.89 -21.92
CA THR A 221 0.12 21.98 -21.28
C THR A 221 -0.67 22.79 -20.26
N ASP A 222 -1.96 23.02 -20.51
CA ASP A 222 -2.81 23.76 -19.57
C ASP A 222 -3.37 22.77 -18.54
N ILE A 223 -3.24 23.10 -17.26
CA ILE A 223 -3.65 22.23 -16.14
C ILE A 223 -4.61 23.00 -15.26
N TYR A 224 -5.81 22.46 -15.06
CA TYR A 224 -6.77 22.99 -14.09
C TYR A 224 -6.79 22.08 -12.88
N ASP A 225 -6.59 22.67 -11.71
CA ASP A 225 -6.64 21.97 -10.43
C ASP A 225 -8.02 22.18 -9.81
N PHE A 226 -8.76 21.08 -9.60
CA PHE A 226 -10.13 21.14 -9.08
C PHE A 226 -10.21 21.56 -7.60
N ASP A 227 -9.16 21.36 -6.82
CA ASP A 227 -9.14 21.71 -5.39
C ASP A 227 -8.93 23.21 -5.19
N THR A 228 -8.04 23.80 -5.98
CA THR A 228 -7.73 25.24 -5.93
C THR A 228 -8.60 26.08 -6.85
N GLY A 229 -9.20 25.46 -7.87
CA GLY A 229 -9.97 26.12 -8.92
C GLY A 229 -9.10 27.04 -9.80
N GLN A 230 -7.81 26.77 -9.91
CA GLN A 230 -6.86 27.59 -10.66
C GLN A 230 -6.27 26.86 -11.86
N TRP A 231 -5.91 27.63 -12.88
CA TRP A 231 -5.13 27.17 -14.02
C TRP A 231 -3.64 27.41 -13.81
N THR A 232 -2.83 26.43 -14.19
CA THR A 232 -1.38 26.53 -14.34
C THR A 232 -0.97 26.07 -15.74
N SER A 233 0.29 26.32 -16.11
CA SER A 233 0.89 25.77 -17.32
C SER A 233 2.04 24.84 -16.92
N GLY A 234 1.96 23.59 -17.36
CA GLY A 234 3.03 22.60 -17.22
C GLY A 234 4.04 22.68 -18.35
N ALA A 235 4.91 21.68 -18.45
CA ALA A 235 5.89 21.55 -19.53
C ALA A 235 5.20 21.51 -20.90
N ASP A 236 5.83 22.19 -21.88
CA ASP A 236 5.35 22.20 -23.26
C ASP A 236 5.35 20.77 -23.83
N ILE A 237 4.31 20.42 -24.59
CA ILE A 237 4.28 19.16 -25.34
C ILE A 237 5.48 19.09 -26.31
N PRO A 238 6.29 18.02 -26.32
CA PRO A 238 7.53 18.00 -27.09
C PRO A 238 7.30 18.13 -28.59
N THR A 239 6.31 17.41 -29.13
CA THR A 239 5.97 17.49 -30.55
C THR A 239 4.71 18.32 -30.75
N ALA A 240 4.84 19.46 -31.45
CA ALA A 240 3.72 20.31 -31.83
C ALA A 240 2.68 19.56 -32.70
N ARG A 241 1.43 19.45 -32.24
CA ARG A 241 0.39 18.68 -32.96
C ARG A 241 -1.02 19.07 -32.56
N ALA A 242 -1.98 18.81 -33.44
CA ALA A 242 -3.42 18.91 -33.20
C ALA A 242 -4.14 17.69 -33.79
N GLY A 243 -5.45 17.56 -33.57
CA GLY A 243 -6.20 16.36 -33.99
C GLY A 243 -5.76 15.10 -33.24
N THR A 244 -5.29 15.27 -32.01
CA THR A 244 -4.74 14.21 -31.17
C THR A 244 -5.83 13.42 -30.46
N VAL A 245 -5.46 12.24 -29.99
CA VAL A 245 -6.23 11.51 -28.97
C VAL A 245 -5.44 11.58 -27.66
N SER A 246 -6.12 11.92 -26.57
CA SER A 246 -5.52 12.00 -25.23
C SER A 246 -6.27 11.08 -24.29
N ILE A 247 -5.53 10.27 -23.53
CA ILE A 247 -6.06 9.20 -22.67
C ILE A 247 -5.33 9.24 -21.33
N GLY A 248 -6.04 9.02 -20.24
CA GLY A 248 -5.45 8.98 -18.88
C GLY A 248 -5.16 7.55 -18.46
N PHE A 249 -4.00 7.33 -17.86
CA PHE A 249 -3.60 6.03 -17.32
C PHE A 249 -2.64 6.23 -16.14
N GLY A 250 -2.94 5.64 -14.99
CA GLY A 250 -2.19 5.92 -13.75
C GLY A 250 -2.19 7.42 -13.43
N GLN A 251 -1.00 7.97 -13.23
CA GLN A 251 -0.75 9.40 -12.99
C GLN A 251 -0.38 10.18 -14.26
N GLU A 252 -0.52 9.56 -15.43
CA GLU A 252 -0.08 10.14 -16.70
C GLU A 252 -1.22 10.45 -17.69
N VAL A 253 -0.94 11.36 -18.61
CA VAL A 253 -1.76 11.65 -19.79
C VAL A 253 -0.99 11.29 -21.06
N ILE A 254 -1.43 10.23 -21.71
CA ILE A 254 -0.90 9.78 -23.00
C ILE A 254 -1.54 10.60 -24.11
N VAL A 255 -0.72 11.20 -24.99
CA VAL A 255 -1.16 11.96 -26.16
C VAL A 255 -0.60 11.32 -27.43
N ALA A 256 -1.50 10.72 -28.22
CA ALA A 256 -1.16 9.95 -29.41
C ALA A 256 -1.59 10.65 -30.71
N GLY A 257 -0.74 10.49 -31.72
CA GLY A 257 -1.06 10.79 -33.12
C GLY A 257 -1.09 12.28 -33.45
N GLY A 258 -2.11 12.70 -34.20
CA GLY A 258 -2.35 14.08 -34.62
C GLY A 258 -1.68 14.47 -35.93
N GLU A 259 -1.69 15.77 -36.21
CA GLU A 259 -1.20 16.37 -37.44
C GLU A 259 -0.48 17.71 -37.21
N ILE A 260 0.39 18.07 -38.17
CA ILE A 260 1.17 19.31 -38.16
C ILE A 260 1.35 19.85 -39.59
N ASN A 261 1.49 21.17 -39.74
CA ASN A 261 1.68 21.81 -41.04
C ASN A 261 2.97 21.41 -41.79
N THR A 262 3.96 20.83 -41.12
CA THR A 262 5.22 20.38 -41.73
C THR A 262 5.17 18.94 -42.26
N SER A 263 4.09 18.19 -41.99
CA SER A 263 3.91 16.80 -42.46
C SER A 263 2.62 16.63 -43.26
N ASN A 264 2.68 15.90 -44.36
CA ASN A 264 1.48 15.51 -45.11
C ASN A 264 0.85 14.22 -44.57
N THR A 265 1.61 13.38 -43.87
CA THR A 265 1.10 12.20 -43.16
C THR A 265 0.69 12.58 -41.75
N ALA A 266 -0.28 11.87 -41.18
CA ALA A 266 -0.56 11.99 -39.76
C ALA A 266 0.66 11.50 -38.95
N LEU A 267 0.81 12.00 -37.73
CA LEU A 267 1.93 11.66 -36.86
C LEU A 267 1.66 10.32 -36.19
N SER A 268 2.71 9.51 -36.02
CA SER A 268 2.67 8.28 -35.21
C SER A 268 3.20 8.49 -33.79
N VAL A 269 3.63 9.71 -33.47
CA VAL A 269 4.22 10.02 -32.15
C VAL A 269 3.23 9.75 -31.03
N VAL A 270 3.72 9.17 -29.96
CA VAL A 270 3.01 8.97 -28.70
C VAL A 270 3.91 9.51 -27.60
N GLU A 271 3.39 10.42 -26.78
CA GLU A 271 4.13 10.99 -25.65
C GLU A 271 3.23 10.96 -24.43
N SER A 272 3.81 10.66 -23.27
CA SER A 272 3.12 10.64 -21.98
C SER A 272 3.56 11.84 -21.16
N TYR A 273 2.61 12.53 -20.54
CA TYR A 273 2.85 13.61 -19.59
C TYR A 273 2.57 13.12 -18.17
N ASP A 274 3.59 13.15 -17.33
CA ASP A 274 3.48 12.85 -15.91
C ASP A 274 3.10 14.10 -15.13
N ILE A 275 2.00 14.03 -14.37
CA ILE A 275 1.43 15.20 -13.70
C ILE A 275 2.21 15.64 -12.45
N ASN A 276 3.00 14.74 -11.86
CA ASN A 276 3.72 14.98 -10.60
C ASN A 276 5.07 15.64 -10.87
N SER A 277 5.86 15.00 -11.74
CA SER A 277 7.16 15.48 -12.20
C SER A 277 7.04 16.66 -13.18
N ASN A 278 5.85 16.91 -13.73
CA ASN A 278 5.61 17.94 -14.75
C ASN A 278 6.56 17.77 -15.95
N SER A 279 6.67 16.54 -16.44
CA SER A 279 7.62 16.16 -17.48
C SER A 279 6.95 15.30 -18.56
N TRP A 280 7.59 15.25 -19.73
CA TRP A 280 7.13 14.44 -20.85
C TRP A 280 8.14 13.36 -21.17
N ARG A 281 7.65 12.17 -21.49
CA ARG A 281 8.44 11.08 -22.08
C ARG A 281 7.83 10.60 -23.40
N THR A 282 8.64 10.04 -24.27
CA THR A 282 8.18 9.47 -25.54
C THR A 282 7.90 7.98 -25.36
N LEU A 283 6.71 7.55 -25.80
CA LEU A 283 6.32 6.14 -25.84
C LEU A 283 6.54 5.55 -27.23
N GLN A 284 6.33 4.24 -27.35
CA GLN A 284 6.40 3.54 -28.63
C GLN A 284 5.42 4.16 -29.65
N PRO A 285 5.91 4.51 -30.85
CA PRO A 285 5.09 5.17 -31.85
C PRO A 285 4.03 4.21 -32.41
N LEU A 286 2.88 4.75 -32.79
CA LEU A 286 1.84 4.00 -33.51
C LEU A 286 2.41 3.30 -34.75
N ASN A 287 1.90 2.12 -35.08
CA ASN A 287 2.24 1.41 -36.32
C ASN A 287 2.00 2.28 -37.56
N ASN A 288 0.91 3.06 -37.53
CA ASN A 288 0.62 4.08 -38.53
C ASN A 288 0.24 5.39 -37.86
N GLY A 289 0.72 6.50 -38.42
CA GLY A 289 0.30 7.81 -37.97
C GLY A 289 -1.20 8.02 -38.11
N ARG A 290 -1.81 8.73 -37.16
CA ARG A 290 -3.27 8.82 -37.04
C ARG A 290 -3.73 10.20 -36.60
N HIS A 291 -4.53 10.84 -37.44
CA HIS A 291 -5.27 12.06 -37.13
C HIS A 291 -6.69 11.68 -36.71
N SER A 292 -7.13 12.17 -35.55
CA SER A 292 -8.46 11.87 -35.03
C SER A 292 -8.72 10.36 -34.94
N GLY A 293 -9.99 9.94 -34.96
CA GLY A 293 -10.41 8.59 -34.61
C GLY A 293 -10.86 8.58 -33.15
N GLY A 294 -10.30 7.69 -32.35
CA GLY A 294 -10.43 7.76 -30.91
C GLY A 294 -9.66 6.64 -30.23
N GLY A 295 -9.55 6.73 -28.92
CA GLY A 295 -8.96 5.68 -28.13
C GLY A 295 -9.39 5.76 -26.67
N ASP A 296 -9.21 4.66 -25.97
CA ASP A 296 -9.45 4.53 -24.53
C ASP A 296 -8.71 3.29 -24.01
N VAL A 297 -8.63 3.14 -22.69
CA VAL A 297 -8.04 1.96 -22.04
C VAL A 297 -9.12 0.94 -21.67
N ILE A 298 -8.86 -0.32 -21.99
CA ILE A 298 -9.60 -1.48 -21.47
C ILE A 298 -8.60 -2.53 -21.03
N SER A 299 -8.77 -3.10 -19.82
CA SER A 299 -7.94 -4.21 -19.33
C SER A 299 -6.42 -3.94 -19.42
N SER A 300 -6.00 -2.72 -19.09
CA SER A 300 -4.61 -2.25 -19.21
C SER A 300 -4.02 -2.28 -20.63
N GLU A 301 -4.88 -2.30 -21.65
CA GLU A 301 -4.48 -2.10 -23.04
C GLU A 301 -5.00 -0.74 -23.52
N LEU A 302 -4.10 0.07 -24.06
CA LEU A 302 -4.44 1.27 -24.81
C LEU A 302 -4.99 0.85 -26.18
N HIS A 303 -6.20 1.27 -26.51
CA HIS A 303 -6.78 1.02 -27.84
C HIS A 303 -6.83 2.29 -28.66
N MET A 304 -6.42 2.23 -29.92
CA MET A 304 -6.55 3.30 -30.91
C MET A 304 -7.33 2.80 -32.12
N VAL A 305 -8.39 3.52 -32.49
CA VAL A 305 -9.37 3.07 -33.49
C VAL A 305 -9.69 4.16 -34.49
N ALA A 306 -9.76 3.79 -35.77
CA ALA A 306 -10.16 4.65 -36.89
C ALA A 306 -9.32 5.94 -37.01
N GLY A 307 -9.79 6.96 -37.70
CA GLY A 307 -9.06 8.21 -37.97
C GLY A 307 -8.58 8.30 -39.42
N SER A 308 -7.70 9.27 -39.69
CA SER A 308 -7.06 9.44 -40.99
C SER A 308 -5.55 9.22 -40.93
N LEU A 309 -5.01 8.59 -41.97
CA LEU A 309 -3.56 8.31 -42.08
C LEU A 309 -2.75 9.51 -42.57
N ASN A 310 -3.42 10.56 -43.05
CA ASN A 310 -2.78 11.80 -43.51
C ASN A 310 -3.25 12.99 -42.70
N ARG A 311 -2.56 14.12 -42.89
CA ARG A 311 -3.06 15.43 -42.47
C ARG A 311 -4.39 15.72 -43.18
N GLY A 312 -5.41 16.07 -42.42
CA GLY A 312 -6.79 16.20 -42.88
C GLY A 312 -7.56 14.86 -42.86
N GLY A 313 -8.62 14.79 -43.66
CA GLY A 313 -9.64 13.74 -43.53
C GLY A 313 -9.51 12.50 -44.42
N ALA A 314 -8.41 12.31 -45.16
CA ALA A 314 -8.30 11.18 -46.08
C ALA A 314 -6.84 10.72 -46.31
N PRO A 315 -6.59 9.39 -46.41
CA PRO A 315 -7.57 8.31 -46.35
C PRO A 315 -8.02 8.04 -44.92
N GLU A 316 -9.29 7.66 -44.75
CA GLU A 316 -9.79 7.10 -43.51
C GLU A 316 -9.28 5.66 -43.34
N THR A 317 -9.24 5.17 -42.11
CA THR A 317 -8.83 3.79 -41.82
C THR A 317 -9.83 3.10 -40.91
N SER A 318 -9.99 1.78 -41.09
CA SER A 318 -10.70 0.88 -40.18
C SER A 318 -9.75 0.18 -39.19
N SER A 319 -8.49 0.60 -39.09
CA SER A 319 -7.54 -0.06 -38.20
C SER A 319 -7.91 0.15 -36.72
N HIS A 320 -7.67 -0.91 -35.96
CA HIS A 320 -7.74 -0.96 -34.51
C HIS A 320 -6.41 -1.51 -34.02
N GLU A 321 -5.65 -0.71 -33.29
CA GLU A 321 -4.34 -1.08 -32.76
C GLU A 321 -4.39 -1.02 -31.23
N THR A 322 -3.67 -1.93 -30.57
CA THR A 322 -3.55 -1.99 -29.11
C THR A 322 -2.11 -1.88 -28.67
N LEU A 323 -1.88 -1.28 -27.52
CA LEU A 323 -0.60 -1.27 -26.83
C LEU A 323 -0.85 -1.72 -25.40
N PRO A 324 -0.26 -2.84 -24.94
CA PRO A 324 -0.23 -3.17 -23.53
C PRO A 324 0.41 -2.01 -22.77
N LEU A 325 -0.31 -1.45 -21.81
CA LEU A 325 0.24 -0.48 -20.88
C LEU A 325 0.66 -1.26 -19.65
N THR A 326 1.97 -1.39 -19.45
CA THR A 326 2.52 -1.56 -18.12
C THR A 326 2.32 -0.23 -17.41
N SER A 327 1.69 -0.23 -16.24
CA SER A 327 1.78 0.92 -15.35
C SER A 327 3.25 1.29 -15.18
N GLY A 328 3.58 2.57 -15.22
CA GLY A 328 4.90 3.06 -14.80
C GLY A 328 5.23 2.71 -13.33
N ASP A 329 4.28 2.08 -12.63
CA ASP A 329 4.40 1.43 -11.32
C ASP A 329 5.26 0.14 -11.35
N GLU A 330 5.95 -0.18 -12.45
CA GLU A 330 6.86 -1.34 -12.58
C GLU A 330 8.25 -0.95 -13.12
N ASP A 331 8.51 0.34 -13.37
CA ASP A 331 9.90 0.78 -13.58
C ASP A 331 10.57 0.78 -12.20
N ASP A 332 11.65 0.01 -12.08
CA ASP A 332 12.51 -0.17 -10.90
C ASP A 332 13.94 0.14 -11.39
N LEU A 333 14.42 1.35 -11.07
CA LEU A 333 15.60 1.94 -11.71
C LEU A 333 16.92 1.47 -11.12
N ASP A 334 16.96 1.16 -9.82
CA ASP A 334 18.13 0.60 -9.14
C ASP A 334 18.09 -0.93 -9.05
N GLY A 335 16.93 -1.55 -9.26
CA GLY A 335 16.75 -2.99 -9.34
C GLY A 335 16.60 -3.68 -7.99
N ASP A 336 16.17 -2.96 -6.94
CA ASP A 336 15.98 -3.50 -5.59
C ASP A 336 14.67 -4.27 -5.42
N GLY A 337 13.72 -4.08 -6.35
CA GLY A 337 12.40 -4.70 -6.38
C GLY A 337 11.25 -3.81 -5.92
N LEU A 338 11.55 -2.58 -5.47
CA LEU A 338 10.61 -1.51 -5.18
C LEU A 338 10.43 -0.67 -6.46
N ALA A 339 9.21 -0.44 -6.87
CA ALA A 339 8.98 0.35 -8.08
C ALA A 339 9.18 1.85 -7.80
N ASN A 340 9.74 2.59 -8.75
CA ASN A 340 9.93 4.05 -8.69
C ASN A 340 8.68 4.81 -8.24
N GLY A 341 7.50 4.36 -8.66
CA GLY A 341 6.23 4.96 -8.25
C GLY A 341 5.97 4.82 -6.75
N VAL A 342 6.33 3.67 -6.17
CA VAL A 342 6.25 3.37 -4.73
C VAL A 342 7.34 4.12 -3.96
N GLU A 343 8.56 4.15 -4.49
CA GLU A 343 9.68 4.90 -3.90
C GLU A 343 9.36 6.38 -3.73
N ASN A 344 8.78 7.01 -4.77
CA ASN A 344 8.32 8.40 -4.70
C ASN A 344 7.23 8.63 -3.63
N ASP A 345 6.37 7.64 -3.37
CA ASP A 345 5.31 7.71 -2.37
C ASP A 345 5.87 7.52 -0.94
N LEU A 346 6.89 6.67 -0.78
CA LEU A 346 7.61 6.44 0.48
C LEU A 346 8.63 7.55 0.79
N GLY A 347 9.11 8.24 -0.24
CA GLY A 347 10.13 9.29 -0.13
C GLY A 347 11.57 8.78 -0.26
N THR A 348 11.75 7.54 -0.69
CA THR A 348 13.06 6.93 -0.97
C THR A 348 13.64 7.41 -2.32
N ASP A 349 14.93 7.16 -2.60
CA ASP A 349 15.60 7.61 -3.84
C ASP A 349 15.50 6.55 -4.96
N PRO A 350 14.75 6.79 -6.06
CA PRO A 350 14.59 5.85 -7.19
C PRO A 350 15.85 5.51 -8.00
N TYR A 351 17.03 5.76 -7.47
CA TYR A 351 18.31 5.43 -8.08
C TYR A 351 19.27 4.79 -7.07
N ASP A 352 18.81 4.56 -5.84
CA ASP A 352 19.58 4.04 -4.73
C ASP A 352 18.80 2.97 -4.00
N SER A 353 19.24 1.72 -4.13
CA SER A 353 18.53 0.55 -3.63
C SER A 353 18.45 0.47 -2.10
N ASP A 354 19.16 1.33 -1.38
CA ASP A 354 19.33 1.39 0.08
C ASP A 354 19.46 2.87 0.43
N THR A 355 18.32 3.52 0.68
CA THR A 355 18.24 4.99 0.75
C THR A 355 18.94 5.57 1.98
N ASP A 356 19.00 4.83 3.08
CA ASP A 356 19.60 5.30 4.34
C ASP A 356 20.99 4.70 4.67
N ASP A 357 21.50 3.86 3.78
CA ASP A 357 22.83 3.24 3.81
C ASP A 357 23.04 2.33 5.06
N ASP A 358 22.00 1.68 5.57
CA ASP A 358 22.10 0.77 6.74
C ASP A 358 22.55 -0.66 6.35
N GLY A 359 22.31 -1.06 5.10
CA GLY A 359 22.64 -2.37 4.55
C GLY A 359 21.46 -3.23 4.13
N LEU A 360 20.22 -2.83 4.43
CA LEU A 360 18.99 -3.37 3.86
C LEU A 360 18.55 -2.54 2.65
N SER A 361 17.93 -3.20 1.68
CA SER A 361 17.34 -2.47 0.56
C SER A 361 15.96 -1.92 0.92
N ASP A 362 15.54 -0.82 0.31
CA ASP A 362 14.23 -0.20 0.56
C ASP A 362 13.07 -1.21 0.43
N GLN A 363 13.09 -2.07 -0.61
CA GLN A 363 12.09 -3.15 -0.77
C GLN A 363 12.06 -4.12 0.42
N THR A 364 13.22 -4.45 0.98
CA THR A 364 13.37 -5.43 2.06
C THR A 364 12.82 -4.85 3.36
N GLU A 365 13.09 -3.58 3.63
CA GLU A 365 12.55 -2.87 4.79
C GLU A 365 11.03 -2.72 4.71
N VAL A 366 10.51 -2.38 3.53
CA VAL A 366 9.05 -2.35 3.30
C VAL A 366 8.40 -3.72 3.54
N GLU A 367 9.08 -4.82 3.19
CA GLU A 367 8.61 -6.18 3.48
C GLU A 367 8.71 -6.56 4.96
N ALA A 368 9.75 -6.11 5.65
CA ALA A 368 9.96 -6.28 7.09
C ALA A 368 9.01 -5.40 7.92
N GLY A 369 8.52 -4.30 7.33
CA GLY A 369 7.70 -3.30 7.99
C GLY A 369 8.50 -2.22 8.71
N THR A 370 9.83 -2.20 8.53
CA THR A 370 10.73 -1.14 8.99
C THR A 370 10.67 0.08 8.08
N ASN A 371 11.36 1.17 8.42
CA ASN A 371 11.28 2.44 7.71
C ASN A 371 12.53 2.71 6.85
N PRO A 372 12.43 2.69 5.49
CA PRO A 372 13.55 2.82 4.56
C PRO A 372 14.21 4.20 4.47
N LEU A 373 14.03 5.02 5.50
CA LEU A 373 14.60 6.34 5.64
C LEU A 373 15.33 6.49 6.98
N LEU A 374 15.38 5.43 7.80
CA LEU A 374 15.91 5.40 9.14
C LEU A 374 16.74 4.13 9.34
N VAL A 375 18.05 4.33 9.47
CA VAL A 375 19.04 3.30 9.83
C VAL A 375 18.70 2.47 11.07
N ASP A 376 17.86 3.00 11.96
CA ASP A 376 17.39 2.39 13.21
C ASP A 376 15.93 2.83 13.37
N THR A 377 15.00 1.91 13.11
CA THR A 377 13.57 2.20 13.00
C THR A 377 12.93 2.47 14.37
N ASP A 378 13.38 1.81 15.43
CA ASP A 378 12.77 1.89 16.76
C ASP A 378 13.58 2.71 17.80
N ASP A 379 14.75 3.19 17.41
CA ASP A 379 15.64 4.11 18.14
C ASP A 379 16.20 3.49 19.44
N ASP A 380 16.45 2.17 19.44
CA ASP A 380 17.11 1.46 20.53
C ASP A 380 18.65 1.52 20.43
N GLY A 381 19.19 1.78 19.24
CA GLY A 381 20.61 1.91 18.93
C GLY A 381 21.22 0.78 18.11
N LEU A 382 20.48 -0.28 17.81
CA LEU A 382 20.82 -1.28 16.79
C LEU A 382 20.26 -0.85 15.44
N THR A 383 20.97 -1.17 14.36
CA THR A 383 20.44 -0.93 13.01
C THR A 383 19.45 -2.02 12.61
N ASP A 384 18.49 -1.71 11.75
CA ASP A 384 17.51 -2.68 11.25
C ASP A 384 18.20 -3.91 10.64
N THR A 385 19.32 -3.68 9.92
CA THR A 385 20.21 -4.74 9.42
C THR A 385 20.79 -5.62 10.54
N GLU A 386 21.32 -5.02 11.62
CA GLU A 386 21.93 -5.76 12.73
C GLU A 386 20.90 -6.63 13.45
N GLU A 387 19.70 -6.11 13.67
CA GLU A 387 18.63 -6.85 14.32
C GLU A 387 18.16 -8.03 13.47
N LEU A 388 17.83 -7.80 12.20
CA LEU A 388 17.25 -8.83 11.34
C LEU A 388 18.28 -9.89 10.90
N GLU A 389 19.52 -9.49 10.62
CA GLU A 389 20.53 -10.41 10.07
C GLU A 389 21.49 -11.00 11.11
N LEU A 390 21.80 -10.29 12.21
CA LEU A 390 22.82 -10.69 13.17
C LEU A 390 22.23 -11.23 14.48
N HIS A 391 21.27 -10.52 15.06
CA HIS A 391 20.75 -10.82 16.40
C HIS A 391 19.44 -11.62 16.38
N GLY A 392 18.63 -11.47 15.33
CA GLY A 392 17.30 -12.07 15.22
C GLY A 392 16.25 -11.39 16.10
N THR A 393 16.54 -10.18 16.58
CA THR A 393 15.64 -9.31 17.34
C THR A 393 14.63 -8.62 16.41
N ASN A 394 13.70 -7.85 16.99
CA ASN A 394 12.61 -7.23 16.27
C ASN A 394 12.81 -5.71 16.12
N ALA A 395 13.22 -5.27 14.94
CA ALA A 395 13.49 -3.87 14.58
C ALA A 395 12.31 -2.87 14.64
N LEU A 396 11.19 -3.28 15.23
CA LEU A 396 10.03 -2.43 15.52
C LEU A 396 9.78 -2.30 17.03
N GLN A 397 10.62 -2.91 17.86
CA GLN A 397 10.49 -3.04 19.29
C GLN A 397 11.87 -2.96 19.97
N PRO A 398 12.15 -1.87 20.71
CA PRO A 398 13.43 -1.68 21.39
C PRO A 398 13.80 -2.73 22.44
N ASP A 399 12.87 -3.64 22.75
CA ASP A 399 12.88 -4.67 23.80
C ASP A 399 12.04 -5.83 23.22
N THR A 400 12.73 -6.81 22.65
CA THR A 400 12.12 -7.86 21.80
C THR A 400 11.31 -8.87 22.60
N ASP A 401 11.76 -9.26 23.80
CA ASP A 401 11.08 -10.25 24.65
C ASP A 401 10.22 -9.62 25.76
N SER A 402 10.26 -8.30 25.90
CA SER A 402 9.43 -7.48 26.78
C SER A 402 9.68 -7.69 28.27
N ASP A 403 10.91 -7.99 28.65
CA ASP A 403 11.35 -8.15 30.04
C ASP A 403 11.71 -6.81 30.73
N GLY A 404 11.79 -5.73 29.95
CA GLY A 404 12.13 -4.38 30.41
C GLY A 404 13.57 -3.94 30.14
N LEU A 405 14.36 -4.73 29.40
CA LEU A 405 15.67 -4.37 28.88
C LEU A 405 15.63 -4.15 27.38
N ASN A 406 16.42 -3.18 26.94
CA ASN A 406 16.57 -2.97 25.51
C ASN A 406 17.57 -3.96 24.93
N ASP A 407 17.31 -4.43 23.71
CA ASP A 407 18.11 -5.44 23.03
C ASP A 407 19.59 -5.04 22.96
N ILE A 408 19.90 -3.77 22.63
CA ILE A 408 21.28 -3.28 22.61
C ILE A 408 22.02 -3.45 23.95
N LEU A 409 21.31 -3.29 25.07
CA LEU A 409 21.92 -3.34 26.40
C LEU A 409 22.28 -4.76 26.77
N GLU A 410 21.39 -5.70 26.48
CA GLU A 410 21.61 -7.12 26.66
C GLU A 410 22.83 -7.58 25.86
N ILE A 411 22.88 -7.26 24.57
CA ILE A 411 23.98 -7.64 23.68
C ILE A 411 25.32 -7.01 24.09
N LEU A 412 25.34 -5.72 24.41
CA LEU A 412 26.61 -4.97 24.55
C LEU A 412 27.13 -4.91 25.98
N ILE A 413 26.23 -4.87 26.96
CA ILE A 413 26.57 -4.59 28.36
C ILE A 413 26.43 -5.85 29.22
N TYR A 414 25.30 -6.54 29.09
CA TYR A 414 24.93 -7.60 30.03
C TYR A 414 25.33 -9.00 29.57
N ASP A 415 25.55 -9.21 28.26
CA ASP A 415 25.85 -10.51 27.65
C ASP A 415 24.71 -11.55 27.88
N SER A 416 23.49 -11.04 28.10
CA SER A 416 22.24 -11.82 28.15
C SER A 416 21.66 -12.02 26.76
N ASN A 417 20.58 -12.80 26.65
CA ASN A 417 19.97 -13.16 25.38
C ASN A 417 18.67 -12.36 25.13
N PRO A 418 18.66 -11.39 24.18
CA PRO A 418 17.53 -10.47 23.94
C PRO A 418 16.29 -11.12 23.31
N LEU A 419 16.24 -12.45 23.27
CA LEU A 419 15.13 -13.23 22.75
C LEU A 419 14.45 -14.04 23.84
N LEU A 420 14.94 -13.97 25.07
CA LEU A 420 14.51 -14.74 26.23
C LEU A 420 14.44 -13.81 27.43
N ALA A 421 13.21 -13.55 27.90
CA ALA A 421 13.01 -12.73 29.08
C ALA A 421 13.71 -13.26 30.34
N ASP A 422 14.06 -14.55 30.37
CA ASP A 422 14.82 -15.24 31.41
C ASP A 422 15.93 -16.03 30.70
N SER A 423 17.16 -15.52 30.75
CA SER A 423 18.29 -16.00 29.95
C SER A 423 18.89 -17.31 30.45
N ASP A 424 18.76 -17.64 31.73
CA ASP A 424 19.32 -18.85 32.35
C ASP A 424 18.26 -19.86 32.86
N ASP A 425 16.99 -19.58 32.62
CA ASP A 425 15.80 -20.40 32.93
C ASP A 425 15.64 -20.66 34.45
N ASP A 426 15.98 -19.69 35.31
CA ASP A 426 15.92 -19.83 36.77
C ASP A 426 14.57 -19.40 37.40
N GLY A 427 13.74 -18.73 36.61
CA GLY A 427 12.42 -18.20 36.99
C GLY A 427 12.39 -16.72 37.34
N LEU A 428 13.45 -15.97 37.09
CA LEU A 428 13.53 -14.51 37.20
C LEU A 428 13.85 -13.90 35.84
N ASP A 429 13.10 -12.86 35.45
CA ASP A 429 13.34 -12.19 34.18
C ASP A 429 14.61 -11.30 34.26
N ASP A 430 15.40 -11.15 33.19
CA ASP A 430 16.71 -10.47 33.18
C ASP A 430 16.60 -8.99 33.66
N GLY A 431 15.51 -8.32 33.28
CA GLY A 431 15.15 -6.99 33.77
C GLY A 431 14.93 -6.92 35.30
N ASP A 432 14.38 -7.97 35.91
CA ASP A 432 14.17 -8.06 37.36
C ASP A 432 15.48 -8.40 38.10
N GLU A 433 16.38 -9.14 37.47
CA GLU A 433 17.70 -9.43 38.02
C GLU A 433 18.56 -8.19 38.23
N ILE A 434 18.43 -7.17 37.38
CA ILE A 434 19.10 -5.87 37.61
C ILE A 434 18.66 -5.25 38.94
N LEU A 435 17.39 -5.44 39.31
CA LEU A 435 16.86 -4.93 40.58
C LEU A 435 17.30 -5.79 41.76
N ALA A 436 17.40 -7.11 41.57
CA ALA A 436 17.89 -8.06 42.57
C ALA A 436 19.41 -7.95 42.80
N GLY A 437 20.15 -7.54 41.78
CA GLY A 437 21.62 -7.51 41.78
C GLY A 437 22.26 -8.87 41.46
N THR A 438 21.49 -9.81 40.92
CA THR A 438 21.91 -11.15 40.46
C THR A 438 22.50 -11.08 39.05
N VAL A 439 22.88 -12.23 38.48
CA VAL A 439 23.57 -12.32 37.18
C VAL A 439 22.74 -13.12 36.18
N MET A 440 22.33 -12.48 35.09
CA MET A 440 21.42 -13.02 34.04
C MET A 440 21.86 -14.24 33.26
N THR A 441 23.00 -14.82 33.62
CA THR A 441 23.53 -16.00 32.96
C THR A 441 23.95 -17.06 33.98
N ASP A 442 23.55 -16.89 35.23
CA ASP A 442 23.94 -17.67 36.39
C ASP A 442 22.77 -17.88 37.35
N SER A 443 22.08 -19.02 37.18
CA SER A 443 20.81 -19.35 37.83
C SER A 443 20.83 -19.48 39.37
N ASP A 444 22.00 -19.32 40.00
CA ASP A 444 22.27 -19.51 41.44
C ASP A 444 23.49 -18.65 41.81
N SER A 445 23.23 -17.36 42.07
CA SER A 445 24.25 -16.31 42.19
C SER A 445 25.20 -16.50 43.38
N ASP A 446 24.81 -17.26 44.40
CA ASP A 446 25.59 -17.50 45.62
C ASP A 446 26.05 -18.96 45.82
N ASP A 447 25.76 -19.84 44.86
CA ASP A 447 26.17 -21.24 44.75
C ASP A 447 25.66 -22.12 45.92
N ASP A 448 24.49 -21.83 46.49
CA ASP A 448 23.96 -22.54 47.65
C ASP A 448 23.02 -23.72 47.31
N GLY A 449 22.58 -23.79 46.06
CA GLY A 449 21.72 -24.82 45.50
C GLY A 449 20.23 -24.47 45.41
N VAL A 450 19.83 -23.22 45.67
CA VAL A 450 18.52 -22.63 45.33
C VAL A 450 18.72 -21.66 44.17
N THR A 451 17.72 -21.53 43.28
CA THR A 451 17.82 -20.57 42.18
C THR A 451 17.38 -19.18 42.62
N ASP A 452 17.98 -18.13 42.05
CA ASP A 452 17.69 -16.74 42.43
C ASP A 452 16.19 -16.42 42.30
N GLY A 453 15.58 -16.90 41.22
CA GLY A 453 14.13 -16.83 40.99
C GLY A 453 13.30 -17.52 42.08
N ALA A 454 13.71 -18.71 42.56
CA ALA A 454 12.99 -19.42 43.62
C ALA A 454 13.14 -18.73 44.98
N GLU A 455 14.31 -18.17 45.26
CA GLU A 455 14.57 -17.41 46.47
C GLU A 455 13.70 -16.17 46.56
N ILE A 456 13.59 -15.40 45.48
CA ILE A 456 12.76 -14.20 45.45
C ILE A 456 11.26 -14.55 45.47
N THR A 457 10.82 -15.50 44.64
CA THR A 457 9.40 -15.74 44.39
C THR A 457 8.74 -16.71 45.37
N GLU A 458 9.46 -17.73 45.84
CA GLU A 458 8.92 -18.79 46.69
C GLU A 458 9.35 -18.65 48.16
N HIS A 459 10.64 -18.40 48.39
CA HIS A 459 11.25 -18.50 49.73
C HIS A 459 11.38 -17.15 50.45
N GLN A 460 11.40 -16.03 49.72
CA GLN A 460 11.70 -14.69 50.21
C GLN A 460 13.07 -14.60 50.92
N SER A 461 14.05 -15.41 50.50
CA SER A 461 15.45 -15.33 50.93
C SER A 461 16.25 -14.32 50.08
N ASP A 462 17.51 -14.07 50.44
CA ASP A 462 18.42 -13.15 49.75
C ASP A 462 19.32 -13.92 48.76
N PRO A 463 19.10 -13.80 47.43
CA PRO A 463 19.81 -14.61 46.43
C PRO A 463 21.30 -14.32 46.25
N LEU A 464 21.82 -13.36 47.03
CA LEU A 464 23.24 -13.02 47.05
C LEU A 464 23.91 -13.48 48.35
N ASN A 465 23.22 -14.25 49.17
CA ASN A 465 23.66 -14.67 50.49
C ASN A 465 23.21 -16.09 50.86
N ALA A 466 24.14 -17.04 50.65
CA ALA A 466 23.99 -18.47 50.87
C ALA A 466 23.69 -18.92 52.32
N ASP A 467 23.32 -18.03 53.23
CA ASP A 467 22.87 -18.26 54.61
C ASP A 467 22.13 -16.98 55.02
N THR A 468 20.86 -16.86 54.59
CA THR A 468 20.07 -15.62 54.65
C THR A 468 19.91 -15.11 56.08
N ASP A 469 19.66 -16.01 57.03
CA ASP A 469 19.42 -15.66 58.43
C ASP A 469 20.67 -15.75 59.33
N GLY A 470 21.76 -16.32 58.83
CA GLY A 470 23.07 -16.36 59.46
C GLY A 470 23.19 -17.40 60.58
N ASP A 471 22.43 -18.50 60.51
CA ASP A 471 22.36 -19.52 61.55
C ASP A 471 23.38 -20.66 61.37
N GLY A 472 24.00 -20.75 60.19
CA GLY A 472 25.05 -21.70 59.84
C GLY A 472 24.62 -22.84 58.91
N LEU A 473 23.35 -22.91 58.50
CA LEU A 473 22.90 -23.67 57.32
C LEU A 473 22.82 -22.73 56.12
N SER A 474 22.99 -23.29 54.91
CA SER A 474 22.61 -22.54 53.71
C SER A 474 21.13 -22.70 53.42
N ASP A 475 20.53 -21.75 52.72
CA ASP A 475 19.12 -21.74 52.37
C ASP A 475 18.75 -23.05 51.64
N GLY A 476 19.60 -23.51 50.71
CA GLY A 476 19.46 -24.81 50.05
C GLY A 476 19.53 -26.00 51.01
N GLN A 477 20.36 -25.96 52.05
CA GLN A 477 20.41 -27.01 53.09
C GLN A 477 19.16 -26.99 53.96
N GLU A 478 18.62 -25.81 54.24
CA GLU A 478 17.41 -25.62 55.02
C GLU A 478 16.18 -26.16 54.30
N LEU A 479 16.04 -25.91 53.00
CA LEU A 479 14.97 -26.50 52.20
C LEU A 479 15.03 -28.04 52.20
N VAL A 480 16.23 -28.62 52.21
CA VAL A 480 16.43 -30.07 52.34
C VAL A 480 16.09 -30.57 53.75
N ALA A 481 16.41 -29.80 54.79
CA ALA A 481 16.10 -30.10 56.18
C ALA A 481 14.61 -29.87 56.53
N GLY A 482 13.93 -29.03 55.77
CA GLY A 482 12.56 -28.57 56.00
C GLY A 482 12.44 -27.40 56.99
N THR A 483 13.54 -26.69 57.27
CA THR A 483 13.58 -25.44 58.06
C THR A 483 13.28 -24.23 57.16
N ASP A 484 13.15 -23.05 57.74
CA ASP A 484 12.78 -21.81 57.04
C ASP A 484 14.02 -20.92 56.85
N PRO A 485 14.48 -20.68 55.60
CA PRO A 485 15.68 -19.87 55.28
C PRO A 485 15.75 -18.47 55.88
N ASN A 486 14.60 -17.95 56.35
CA ASN A 486 14.49 -16.62 56.94
C ASN A 486 14.36 -16.64 58.47
N ASN A 487 14.56 -17.79 59.11
CA ASN A 487 14.31 -17.96 60.54
C ASN A 487 15.29 -18.92 61.22
N SER A 488 16.31 -18.32 61.85
CA SER A 488 17.43 -18.96 62.54
C SER A 488 17.11 -19.91 63.71
N ASP A 489 15.84 -20.22 63.96
CA ASP A 489 15.32 -21.13 65.00
C ASP A 489 13.88 -21.51 64.59
N SER A 490 13.73 -22.48 63.69
CA SER A 490 12.46 -22.88 63.07
C SER A 490 11.41 -23.37 64.06
N ASP A 491 11.83 -23.99 65.16
CA ASP A 491 10.92 -24.53 66.16
C ASP A 491 10.75 -23.64 67.42
N GLY A 492 11.59 -22.62 67.56
CA GLY A 492 11.50 -21.59 68.58
C GLY A 492 11.92 -22.06 69.98
N ASP A 493 12.84 -23.01 70.06
CA ASP A 493 13.34 -23.55 71.33
C ASP A 493 14.57 -22.83 71.90
N GLY A 494 15.22 -21.99 71.08
CA GLY A 494 16.37 -21.17 71.43
C GLY A 494 17.74 -21.75 71.03
N VAL A 495 17.77 -22.83 70.23
CA VAL A 495 18.96 -23.32 69.52
C VAL A 495 18.79 -23.01 68.03
N ALA A 496 19.86 -22.60 67.36
CA ALA A 496 19.81 -22.34 65.92
C ALA A 496 19.70 -23.64 65.12
N ASP A 497 19.05 -23.62 63.96
CA ASP A 497 18.79 -24.83 63.18
C ASP A 497 20.10 -25.50 62.74
N GLY A 498 21.12 -24.72 62.37
CA GLY A 498 22.47 -25.23 62.07
C GLY A 498 23.24 -25.88 63.21
N GLU A 499 22.82 -25.67 64.47
CA GLU A 499 23.41 -26.28 65.66
C GLU A 499 22.44 -27.24 66.39
N ASP A 500 21.23 -27.44 65.86
CA ASP A 500 20.20 -28.31 66.44
C ASP A 500 20.14 -29.69 65.75
N ASP A 501 20.19 -30.76 66.55
CA ASP A 501 19.97 -32.13 66.07
C ASP A 501 18.48 -32.38 65.73
N THR A 502 17.57 -31.50 66.18
CA THR A 502 16.10 -31.64 66.06
C THR A 502 15.36 -30.35 65.66
N PRO A 503 15.77 -29.62 64.59
CA PRO A 503 15.37 -28.22 64.29
C PRO A 503 13.89 -27.99 63.96
N LEU A 504 13.07 -29.05 63.93
CA LEU A 504 11.63 -28.99 63.65
C LEU A 504 10.77 -29.43 64.84
N ILE A 505 11.38 -29.73 65.99
CA ILE A 505 10.69 -30.35 67.13
C ILE A 505 11.03 -29.60 68.41
N ALA A 506 10.27 -28.53 68.63
CA ALA A 506 10.34 -27.80 69.88
C ALA A 506 10.13 -28.78 71.05
N PRO A 507 11.05 -28.86 72.02
CA PRO A 507 10.88 -29.71 73.18
C PRO A 507 9.56 -29.33 73.82
N ILE A 508 8.68 -30.32 74.00
CA ILE A 508 7.38 -30.15 74.64
C ILE A 508 7.63 -29.34 75.90
N LYS A 509 7.28 -28.04 75.88
CA LYS A 509 7.20 -27.24 77.10
C LYS A 509 6.16 -27.98 77.90
N VAL A 510 6.65 -28.76 78.88
CA VAL A 510 5.81 -29.41 79.87
C VAL A 510 5.30 -28.30 80.79
N GLY A 511 4.45 -27.45 80.22
CA GLY A 511 3.68 -26.45 80.91
C GLY A 511 2.76 -27.19 81.85
N ASN A 512 3.17 -27.25 83.11
CA ASN A 512 2.34 -27.65 84.24
C ASN A 512 1.93 -29.14 84.33
N LEU A 513 2.80 -30.11 84.01
CA LEU A 513 2.63 -31.45 84.61
C LEU A 513 2.79 -31.43 86.14
N SER A 514 3.36 -30.36 86.71
CA SER A 514 3.42 -30.20 88.17
C SER A 514 2.02 -30.13 88.79
N TRP A 515 1.06 -29.44 88.16
CA TRP A 515 -0.30 -29.35 88.71
C TRP A 515 -1.12 -30.62 88.51
N VAL A 516 -1.00 -31.31 87.38
CA VAL A 516 -1.75 -32.56 87.13
C VAL A 516 -1.20 -33.72 87.97
N LEU A 517 0.13 -33.86 88.11
CA LEU A 517 0.71 -34.83 89.06
C LEU A 517 0.36 -34.46 90.51
N MET A 518 0.38 -33.18 90.88
CA MET A 518 0.02 -32.74 92.23
C MET A 518 -1.47 -32.96 92.51
N LEU A 519 -2.37 -32.78 91.52
CA LEU A 519 -3.79 -33.08 91.65
C LEU A 519 -4.05 -34.59 91.78
N LEU A 520 -3.33 -35.42 91.03
CA LEU A 520 -3.37 -36.89 91.15
C LEU A 520 -2.82 -37.36 92.50
N LEU A 521 -1.74 -36.76 93.00
CA LEU A 521 -1.20 -37.04 94.33
C LEU A 521 -2.18 -36.62 95.44
N VAL A 522 -2.81 -35.44 95.32
CA VAL A 522 -3.85 -34.99 96.26
C VAL A 522 -5.08 -35.88 96.19
N LEU A 523 -5.53 -36.30 95.02
CA LEU A 523 -6.65 -37.24 94.85
C LEU A 523 -6.33 -38.62 95.44
N MET A 524 -5.11 -39.14 95.24
CA MET A 524 -4.67 -40.40 95.86
C MET A 524 -4.53 -40.30 97.38
N LEU A 525 -4.03 -39.17 97.91
CA LEU A 525 -3.97 -38.92 99.36
C LEU A 525 -5.38 -38.81 99.95
N SER A 526 -6.29 -38.13 99.25
CA SER A 526 -7.71 -37.98 99.63
C SER A 526 -8.45 -39.32 99.66
N TYR A 527 -8.17 -40.20 98.69
CA TYR A 527 -8.76 -41.53 98.62
C TYR A 527 -8.23 -42.45 99.73
N ARG A 528 -6.93 -42.37 100.05
CA ARG A 528 -6.35 -43.09 101.21
C ARG A 528 -6.90 -42.61 102.55
N ILE A 529 -7.07 -41.30 102.76
CA ILE A 529 -7.67 -40.75 103.98
C ILE A 529 -9.15 -41.18 104.14
N LYS A 530 -9.93 -41.19 103.04
CA LYS A 530 -11.33 -41.68 103.08
C LYS A 530 -11.45 -43.17 103.41
N LEU A 531 -10.50 -44.00 102.99
CA LEU A 531 -10.48 -45.44 103.33
C LEU A 531 -10.08 -45.68 104.79
N THR A 532 -9.16 -44.90 105.36
CA THR A 532 -8.74 -45.03 106.76
C THR A 532 -9.80 -44.55 107.76
N ILE A 533 -10.61 -43.53 107.43
CA ILE A 533 -11.71 -43.05 108.28
C ILE A 533 -12.92 -44.01 108.28
N ARG A 534 -13.14 -44.77 107.19
CA ARG A 534 -14.24 -45.74 107.09
C ARG A 534 -13.99 -47.03 107.91
N GLN A 535 -12.73 -47.36 108.21
CA GLN A 535 -12.37 -48.47 109.10
C GLN A 535 -12.44 -48.12 110.60
N TYR A 536 -12.36 -46.84 110.98
CA TYR A 536 -12.41 -46.42 112.39
C TYR A 536 -13.83 -46.32 112.99
N ASN A 537 -14.87 -46.13 112.17
CA ASN A 537 -16.26 -45.97 112.62
C ASN A 537 -17.06 -47.27 112.81
N VAL A 538 -16.48 -48.44 112.54
CA VAL A 538 -17.16 -49.75 112.73
C VAL A 538 -16.83 -50.39 114.09
N SER A 539 -15.89 -49.83 114.86
CA SER A 539 -15.36 -50.48 116.07
C SER A 539 -15.91 -49.95 117.40
N HIS A 540 -16.79 -48.93 117.44
CA HIS A 540 -17.26 -48.31 118.70
C HIS A 540 -18.77 -47.99 118.71
N CYS A 541 -19.61 -49.01 118.59
CA CYS A 541 -20.95 -48.94 119.18
C CYS A 541 -21.43 -50.35 119.58
N ARG A 542 -21.06 -50.76 120.79
CA ARG A 542 -21.55 -51.96 121.47
C ARG A 542 -22.34 -51.50 122.71
N ILE A 543 -23.54 -52.07 122.87
CA ILE A 543 -24.26 -52.33 124.14
C ILE A 543 -25.10 -51.16 124.72
N LYS A 544 -26.42 -51.36 124.85
CA LYS A 544 -27.12 -51.54 126.15
C LYS A 544 -28.62 -51.89 126.01
N LYS A 545 -28.96 -52.94 126.77
CA LYS A 545 -30.26 -53.41 127.30
C LYS A 545 -31.26 -54.08 126.37
#